data_AF-X0S2B1-F1
#
_entry.id   AF-X0S2B1-F1
#
_cell.length_a   1.000
_cell.length_b   1.000
_cell.length_c   1.000
_cell.angle_alpha   90.00
_cell.angle_beta   90.00
_cell.angle_gamma   90.00
#
_symmetry.space_group_name_H-M   'P 1'
#
loop_
_entity.id
_entity.type
_entity.pdbx_description
1 polymer ?
#
loop_
_entity_poly.entity_id
_entity_poly.type
_entity_poly.pdbx_seq_one_letter_code
_entity_poly.pdbx_strand_id
1 'polypeptide(L)'
;LRVGVFSGSGARASGIEEHERKDWEYFKIDNHSNLLREGKNVLAIEGHNRKVDSRGFILNPYLVALRDGKLGVNRNIEFAGLPAPVFASTQVAQAQVNNISGITVNADYSSGSKMLVAMNRHSGEVLWKRNAKYSFRHNAIAVAANKVFCIDGMSTTKLAYFKRRGLNFEKKRTLYALDAWTGELLWKTNEGVFGTWLGYSVEHDVLLQAGSRSGDRARDEAGKGMVAYRGSDGKVLWRTDDSYK
;
A
#
# COMPACT_ATOMS: atom_id res chain seq x y z
N LEU A 1 24.33 -4.71 -3.67
CA LEU A 1 24.58 -5.62 -2.54
C LEU A 1 23.24 -6.00 -1.95
N ARG A 2 22.94 -7.30 -1.75
CA ARG A 2 21.69 -7.76 -1.11
C ARG A 2 22.07 -8.30 0.26
N VAL A 3 21.53 -7.73 1.31
CA VAL A 3 21.70 -8.23 2.69
C VAL A 3 20.78 -9.44 2.87
N GLY A 4 21.28 -10.52 3.48
CA GLY A 4 20.50 -11.73 3.74
C GLY A 4 20.32 -12.67 2.53
N VAL A 5 21.02 -12.44 1.41
CA VAL A 5 21.06 -13.38 0.27
C VAL A 5 22.51 -13.80 0.04
N PHE A 6 22.80 -15.09 0.25
CA PHE A 6 24.15 -15.62 0.09
C PHE A 6 24.62 -15.61 -1.37
N SER A 7 23.80 -16.08 -2.32
CA SER A 7 24.16 -16.09 -3.75
C SER A 7 22.95 -16.06 -4.69
N GLY A 8 23.18 -15.74 -5.96
CA GLY A 8 22.16 -15.75 -7.01
C GLY A 8 21.22 -14.53 -7.02
N SER A 9 20.24 -14.55 -7.92
CA SER A 9 19.25 -13.47 -8.08
C SER A 9 17.90 -14.02 -8.58
N GLY A 10 16.81 -13.30 -8.26
CA GLY A 10 15.45 -13.71 -8.61
C GLY A 10 15.13 -15.13 -8.13
N ALA A 11 14.58 -15.96 -9.02
CA ALA A 11 14.25 -17.36 -8.73
C ALA A 11 15.46 -18.26 -8.41
N ARG A 12 16.68 -17.82 -8.73
CA ARG A 12 17.92 -18.56 -8.44
C ARG A 12 18.62 -18.08 -7.17
N ALA A 13 18.01 -17.15 -6.42
CA ALA A 13 18.57 -16.70 -5.16
C ALA A 13 18.59 -17.86 -4.15
N SER A 14 19.72 -18.06 -3.47
CA SER A 14 19.94 -19.14 -2.52
C SER A 14 20.63 -18.62 -1.25
N GLY A 15 20.51 -19.39 -0.16
CA GLY A 15 20.96 -18.97 1.16
C GLY A 15 20.26 -17.68 1.62
N ILE A 16 18.95 -17.62 1.42
CA ILE A 16 18.12 -16.51 1.90
C ILE A 16 17.87 -16.71 3.39
N GLU A 17 18.36 -15.78 4.21
CA GLU A 17 18.06 -15.76 5.64
C GLU A 17 16.61 -15.34 5.85
N GLU A 18 15.91 -16.11 6.69
CA GLU A 18 14.56 -15.76 7.10
C GLU A 18 14.63 -14.65 8.14
N HIS A 19 13.79 -13.64 7.94
CA HIS A 19 13.79 -12.48 8.80
C HIS A 19 12.35 -12.06 9.08
N GLU A 20 11.92 -12.25 10.32
CA GLU A 20 10.67 -11.76 10.86
C GLU A 20 10.95 -10.94 12.11
N ARG A 21 10.41 -9.72 12.17
CA ARG A 21 10.49 -8.87 13.34
C ARG A 21 9.10 -8.36 13.69
N LYS A 22 8.79 -8.43 14.99
CA LYS A 22 7.54 -7.91 15.56
C LYS A 22 7.50 -6.39 15.57
N ASP A 23 8.68 -5.75 15.56
CA ASP A 23 8.86 -4.31 15.65
C ASP A 23 9.72 -3.76 14.50
N TRP A 24 9.80 -2.44 14.42
CA TRP A 24 10.64 -1.71 13.47
C TRP A 24 12.11 -2.12 13.55
N GLU A 25 12.69 -2.49 12.41
CA GLU A 25 14.13 -2.67 12.26
C GLU A 25 14.72 -1.51 11.45
N TYR A 26 15.91 -1.07 11.87
CA TYR A 26 16.65 0.00 11.22
C TYR A 26 17.85 -0.55 10.46
N PHE A 27 17.90 -0.28 9.16
CA PHE A 27 19.03 -0.60 8.29
C PHE A 27 19.80 0.67 7.97
N LYS A 28 21.06 0.75 8.42
CA LYS A 28 21.94 1.89 8.13
C LYS A 28 22.76 1.62 6.86
N ILE A 29 22.91 2.65 6.03
CA ILE A 29 23.78 2.63 4.83
C ILE A 29 25.09 3.36 5.16
N ASP A 30 25.82 2.91 6.16
CA ASP A 30 27.11 3.52 6.55
C ASP A 30 28.31 2.83 5.90
N ASN A 31 28.34 1.50 5.92
CA ASN A 31 29.44 0.68 5.36
C ASN A 31 29.63 0.83 3.84
N HIS A 32 28.71 1.50 3.14
CA HIS A 32 28.71 1.67 1.69
C HIS A 32 28.41 3.11 1.27
N SER A 33 28.56 4.06 2.19
CA SER A 33 28.33 5.50 1.94
C SER A 33 29.18 6.04 0.79
N ASN A 34 30.38 5.49 0.60
CA ASN A 34 31.26 5.79 -0.54
C ASN A 34 30.69 5.39 -1.92
N LEU A 35 29.67 4.52 -1.97
CA LEU A 35 28.96 4.18 -3.21
C LEU A 35 27.84 5.18 -3.54
N LEU A 36 27.51 6.08 -2.61
CA LEU A 36 26.48 7.09 -2.82
C LEU A 36 27.05 8.24 -3.67
N ARG A 37 26.31 8.59 -4.72
CA ARG A 37 26.55 9.61 -5.73
C ARG A 37 25.30 10.47 -5.81
N GLU A 38 25.49 11.76 -5.55
CA GLU A 38 24.41 12.75 -5.59
C GLU A 38 23.61 12.66 -6.89
N GLY A 39 22.28 12.60 -6.76
CA GLY A 39 21.35 12.53 -7.89
C GLY A 39 21.39 11.25 -8.73
N LYS A 40 22.23 10.26 -8.40
CA LYS A 40 22.44 9.06 -9.25
C LYS A 40 21.96 7.75 -8.64
N ASN A 41 22.02 7.57 -7.32
CA ASN A 41 21.61 6.28 -6.74
C ASN A 41 20.09 6.13 -6.74
N VAL A 42 19.65 4.91 -7.03
CA VAL A 42 18.32 4.42 -6.73
C VAL A 42 18.43 3.46 -5.55
N LEU A 43 17.70 3.74 -4.47
CA LEU A 43 17.56 2.79 -3.37
C LEU A 43 16.42 1.82 -3.71
N ALA A 44 16.76 0.55 -3.91
CA ALA A 44 15.78 -0.51 -4.07
C ALA A 44 15.72 -1.33 -2.77
N ILE A 45 14.50 -1.48 -2.23
CA ILE A 45 14.22 -2.41 -1.14
C ILE A 45 13.42 -3.55 -1.72
N GLU A 46 13.90 -4.76 -1.53
CA GLU A 46 13.33 -5.96 -2.09
C GLU A 46 13.15 -6.96 -0.94
N GLY A 47 11.99 -7.58 -0.85
CA GLY A 47 11.77 -8.66 0.10
C GLY A 47 11.20 -9.88 -0.59
N HIS A 48 11.52 -11.03 -0.02
CA HIS A 48 11.26 -12.34 -0.62
C HIS A 48 10.50 -13.21 0.36
N ASN A 49 9.52 -13.94 -0.15
CA ASN A 49 9.05 -15.13 0.54
C ASN A 49 10.11 -16.22 0.38
N ARG A 50 10.61 -16.74 1.50
CA ARG A 50 11.61 -17.81 1.49
C ARG A 50 11.06 -19.11 0.87
N LYS A 51 9.78 -19.39 1.10
CA LYS A 51 9.08 -20.58 0.60
C LYS A 51 7.93 -20.18 -0.29
N VAL A 52 7.62 -21.03 -1.26
CA VAL A 52 6.53 -20.83 -2.24
C VAL A 52 5.16 -20.81 -1.57
N ASP A 53 5.01 -21.45 -0.41
CA ASP A 53 3.77 -21.54 0.36
C ASP A 53 3.66 -20.47 1.48
N SER A 54 4.63 -19.55 1.58
CA SER A 54 4.57 -18.46 2.55
C SER A 54 3.40 -17.52 2.24
N ARG A 55 2.58 -17.25 3.25
CA ARG A 55 1.34 -16.46 3.12
C ARG A 55 1.49 -15.01 3.56
N GLY A 56 2.56 -14.68 4.26
CA GLY A 56 2.80 -13.36 4.84
C GLY A 56 4.04 -12.71 4.22
N PHE A 57 3.85 -11.63 3.47
CA PHE A 57 4.93 -10.72 3.11
C PHE A 57 4.45 -9.30 3.34
N ILE A 58 5.00 -8.65 4.37
CA ILE A 58 4.70 -7.25 4.69
C ILE A 58 6.03 -6.51 4.73
N LEU A 59 6.12 -5.48 3.90
CA LEU A 59 7.22 -4.51 3.93
C LEU A 59 6.59 -3.13 4.10
N ASN A 60 7.00 -2.41 5.15
CA ASN A 60 6.58 -1.03 5.38
C ASN A 60 7.83 -0.16 5.54
N PRO A 61 8.55 0.20 4.48
CA PRO A 61 9.84 0.86 4.61
C PRO A 61 9.66 2.36 4.87
N TYR A 62 10.49 2.92 5.74
CA TYR A 62 10.68 4.37 5.89
C TYR A 62 12.13 4.72 5.54
N LEU A 63 12.29 5.70 4.65
CA LEU A 63 13.60 6.30 4.39
C LEU A 63 13.78 7.52 5.28
N VAL A 64 14.78 7.47 6.14
CA VAL A 64 15.18 8.60 6.98
C VAL A 64 16.53 9.11 6.51
N ALA A 65 16.57 10.33 5.96
CA ALA A 65 17.79 11.01 5.60
C ALA A 65 18.16 12.04 6.68
N LEU A 66 19.27 11.81 7.39
CA LEU A 66 19.79 12.72 8.42
C LEU A 66 21.05 13.39 7.89
N ARG A 67 21.16 14.72 8.05
CA ARG A 67 22.27 15.49 7.47
C ARG A 67 23.64 15.26 8.12
N ASP A 68 23.73 14.71 9.33
CA ASP A 68 25.00 14.68 10.08
C ASP A 68 25.36 13.34 10.76
N GLY A 69 24.70 12.22 10.39
CA GLY A 69 25.09 10.86 10.80
C GLY A 69 25.05 10.53 12.31
N LYS A 70 24.77 11.51 13.20
CA LYS A 70 24.61 11.30 14.64
C LYS A 70 23.24 10.67 14.92
N LEU A 71 23.28 9.41 15.33
CA LEU A 71 22.11 8.67 15.82
C LEU A 71 21.55 9.37 17.07
N GLY A 72 20.40 10.01 16.92
CA GLY A 72 19.49 10.25 18.05
C GLY A 72 18.49 9.11 18.23
N VAL A 73 18.55 8.01 17.47
CA VAL A 73 17.56 6.91 17.50
C VAL A 73 17.65 6.21 18.84
N ASN A 74 16.73 6.58 19.74
CA ASN A 74 16.59 5.94 21.03
C ASN A 74 16.24 4.47 20.78
N ARG A 75 17.13 3.55 21.17
CA ARG A 75 16.95 2.11 20.99
C ARG A 75 15.88 1.54 21.91
N ASN A 76 15.40 2.34 22.86
CA ASN A 76 14.33 2.01 23.79
C ASN A 76 13.06 2.79 23.40
N ILE A 77 12.03 2.06 23.01
CA ILE A 77 10.68 2.59 22.78
C ILE A 77 10.09 2.88 24.18
N GLU A 78 10.19 4.11 24.67
CA GLU A 78 9.52 4.52 25.90
C GLU A 78 8.10 5.03 25.60
N PHE A 79 7.12 4.44 26.27
CA PHE A 79 5.72 4.86 26.28
C PHE A 79 5.59 6.17 27.09
N ALA A 80 5.66 7.32 26.42
CA ALA A 80 5.47 8.61 27.09
C ALA A 80 3.99 8.79 27.49
N GLY A 81 3.77 8.90 28.81
CA GLY A 81 2.46 8.90 29.45
C GLY A 81 1.53 10.03 29.03
N LEU A 82 0.27 9.65 28.81
CA LEU A 82 -0.92 10.49 28.88
C LEU A 82 -1.99 9.70 29.68
N PRO A 83 -2.81 10.35 30.53
CA PRO A 83 -3.82 9.65 31.30
C PRO A 83 -4.84 8.99 30.35
N ALA A 84 -5.14 7.72 30.60
CA ALA A 84 -6.05 6.92 29.79
C ALA A 84 -7.45 7.57 29.75
N PRO A 85 -8.05 7.79 28.57
CA PRO A 85 -9.49 7.93 28.50
C PRO A 85 -10.09 6.55 28.75
N VAL A 86 -10.91 6.50 29.79
CA VAL A 86 -11.87 5.43 30.04
C VAL A 86 -12.68 5.23 28.75
N PHE A 87 -12.80 3.99 28.28
CA PHE A 87 -13.52 3.53 27.08
C PHE A 87 -12.81 3.61 25.71
N ALA A 88 -11.65 2.96 25.52
CA ALA A 88 -11.30 2.31 24.24
C ALA A 88 -10.06 1.41 24.41
N SER A 89 -10.26 0.09 24.36
CA SER A 89 -9.20 -0.92 24.34
C SER A 89 -8.51 -0.99 22.98
N THR A 90 -7.74 0.03 22.59
CA THR A 90 -6.50 -0.11 21.80
C THR A 90 -5.76 1.23 21.84
N GLN A 91 -4.77 1.38 22.71
CA GLN A 91 -3.86 2.52 22.63
C GLN A 91 -3.11 2.45 21.31
N VAL A 92 -3.29 3.47 20.46
CA VAL A 92 -2.49 3.68 19.26
C VAL A 92 -1.10 4.06 19.71
N ALA A 93 -0.16 3.11 19.75
CA ALA A 93 1.24 3.42 19.95
C ALA A 93 1.75 4.15 18.70
N GLN A 94 1.93 5.47 18.79
CA GLN A 94 2.69 6.20 17.79
C GLN A 94 4.17 5.90 18.07
N ALA A 95 4.85 5.11 17.24
CA ALA A 95 6.31 5.07 17.30
C ALA A 95 6.83 6.42 16.81
N GLN A 96 7.32 7.22 17.75
CA GLN A 96 8.09 8.43 17.46
C GLN A 96 9.50 7.98 17.09
N VAL A 97 9.79 7.87 15.79
CA VAL A 97 11.19 7.91 15.34
C VAL A 97 11.60 9.37 15.37
N ASN A 98 12.03 9.86 16.55
CA ASN A 98 12.63 11.18 16.80
C ASN A 98 12.10 12.33 15.93
N ASN A 99 10.88 12.80 16.19
CA ASN A 99 10.32 13.98 15.52
C ASN A 99 10.05 13.84 14.01
N ILE A 100 10.07 12.63 13.44
CA ILE A 100 9.49 12.41 12.11
C ILE A 100 7.97 12.37 12.25
N SER A 101 7.32 13.51 12.02
CA SER A 101 5.87 13.61 12.02
C SER A 101 5.26 12.75 10.89
N GLY A 102 4.16 12.05 11.18
CA GLY A 102 3.38 11.30 10.18
C GLY A 102 3.55 9.78 10.17
N ILE A 103 4.36 9.20 11.07
CA ILE A 103 4.44 7.73 11.25
C ILE A 103 3.40 7.32 12.30
N THR A 104 2.38 6.56 11.87
CA THR A 104 1.43 5.89 12.78
C THR A 104 1.68 4.39 12.70
N VAL A 105 2.12 3.79 13.81
CA VAL A 105 2.25 2.32 13.92
C VAL A 105 0.87 1.74 14.21
N ASN A 106 0.58 0.57 13.65
CA ASN A 106 -0.74 -0.06 13.70
C ASN A 106 -1.85 0.84 13.14
N ALA A 107 -1.67 1.35 11.90
CA ALA A 107 -2.74 2.03 11.21
C ALA A 107 -3.98 1.13 11.13
N ASP A 108 -5.09 1.55 11.74
CA ASP A 108 -6.35 0.80 11.76
C ASP A 108 -6.90 0.52 10.35
N TYR A 109 -6.40 1.24 9.34
CA TYR A 109 -6.92 1.30 7.99
C TYR A 109 -5.86 0.99 6.96
N SER A 110 -6.30 0.45 5.82
CA SER A 110 -5.39 0.05 4.74
C SER A 110 -4.53 1.20 4.24
N SER A 111 -3.29 0.85 3.89
CA SER A 111 -2.33 1.71 3.23
C SER A 111 -2.84 2.14 1.86
N GLY A 112 -2.46 3.35 1.47
CA GLY A 112 -2.76 3.87 0.15
C GLY A 112 -1.70 4.87 -0.30
N SER A 113 -1.46 4.91 -1.60
CA SER A 113 -0.49 5.81 -2.21
C SER A 113 -1.16 7.10 -2.68
N LYS A 114 -0.36 8.17 -2.77
CA LYS A 114 -0.76 9.45 -3.38
C LYS A 114 -0.44 9.52 -4.88
N MET A 115 0.27 8.53 -5.40
CA MET A 115 0.71 8.49 -6.80
C MET A 115 0.83 7.04 -7.26
N LEU A 116 0.53 6.80 -8.54
CA LEU A 116 0.95 5.63 -9.30
C LEU A 116 2.07 6.05 -10.24
N VAL A 117 3.08 5.18 -10.37
CA VAL A 117 4.22 5.38 -11.26
C VAL A 117 4.43 4.09 -12.02
N ALA A 118 4.47 4.16 -13.35
CA ALA A 118 4.94 3.06 -14.18
C ALA A 118 6.36 3.38 -14.66
N MET A 119 7.22 2.37 -14.58
CA MET A 119 8.63 2.51 -14.90
C MET A 119 9.07 1.36 -15.81
N ASN A 120 10.01 1.65 -16.70
CA ASN A 120 10.77 0.62 -17.38
C ASN A 120 11.60 -0.13 -16.33
N ARG A 121 11.33 -1.43 -16.16
CA ARG A 121 11.98 -2.26 -15.15
C ARG A 121 13.50 -2.46 -15.34
N HIS A 122 14.02 -2.19 -16.54
CA HIS A 122 15.43 -2.38 -16.89
C HIS A 122 16.21 -1.08 -16.74
N SER A 123 15.69 0.04 -17.26
CA SER A 123 16.37 1.34 -17.19
C SER A 123 16.03 2.15 -15.94
N GLY A 124 14.90 1.85 -15.29
CA GLY A 124 14.34 2.69 -14.22
C GLY A 124 13.71 3.99 -14.73
N GLU A 125 13.59 4.17 -16.05
CA GLU A 125 12.93 5.32 -16.63
C GLU A 125 11.45 5.34 -16.25
N VAL A 126 10.95 6.51 -15.86
CA VAL A 126 9.51 6.70 -15.62
C VAL A 126 8.80 6.81 -16.97
N LEU A 127 7.87 5.91 -17.24
CA LEU A 127 7.02 5.95 -18.42
C LEU A 127 5.86 6.94 -18.22
N TRP A 128 5.18 6.84 -17.08
CA TRP A 128 4.10 7.76 -16.71
C TRP A 128 3.89 7.83 -15.20
N LYS A 129 3.21 8.89 -14.77
CA LYS A 129 2.81 9.12 -13.38
C LYS A 129 1.35 9.55 -13.32
N ARG A 130 0.65 9.16 -12.26
CA ARG A 130 -0.71 9.62 -11.98
C ARG A 130 -0.86 9.98 -10.50
N ASN A 131 -1.25 11.22 -10.22
CA ASN A 131 -1.56 11.65 -8.85
C ASN A 131 -2.97 11.21 -8.44
N ALA A 132 -3.10 10.78 -7.18
CA ALA A 132 -4.40 10.52 -6.58
C ALA A 132 -5.06 11.85 -6.19
N LYS A 133 -6.36 11.98 -6.44
CA LYS A 133 -7.18 13.05 -5.84
C LYS A 133 -7.38 12.81 -4.34
N TYR A 134 -7.58 11.55 -3.95
CA TYR A 134 -7.77 11.17 -2.55
C TYR A 134 -6.69 10.19 -2.10
N SER A 135 -6.73 8.95 -2.59
CA SER A 135 -5.77 7.90 -2.26
C SER A 135 -6.02 6.66 -3.12
N PHE A 136 -4.95 6.07 -3.65
CA PHE A 136 -5.01 4.74 -4.25
C PHE A 136 -4.75 3.68 -3.18
N ARG A 137 -5.83 3.08 -2.66
CA ARG A 137 -5.73 1.96 -1.71
C ARG A 137 -5.06 0.77 -2.40
N HIS A 138 -4.03 0.19 -1.78
CA HIS A 138 -3.16 -0.77 -2.49
C HIS A 138 -3.88 -2.04 -2.95
N ASN A 139 -4.80 -2.56 -2.16
CA ASN A 139 -5.59 -3.72 -2.55
C ASN A 139 -6.76 -3.41 -3.49
N ALA A 140 -7.02 -2.12 -3.78
CA ALA A 140 -7.95 -1.68 -4.80
C ALA A 140 -7.23 -1.25 -6.09
N ILE A 141 -6.13 -1.95 -6.42
CA ILE A 141 -5.37 -1.83 -7.66
C ILE A 141 -5.24 -3.23 -8.27
N ALA A 142 -5.55 -3.37 -9.55
CA ALA A 142 -5.33 -4.59 -10.32
C ALA A 142 -4.65 -4.25 -11.65
N VAL A 143 -3.68 -5.05 -12.08
CA VAL A 143 -2.94 -4.84 -13.34
C VAL A 143 -2.98 -6.11 -14.15
N ALA A 144 -3.60 -6.05 -15.33
CA ALA A 144 -3.78 -7.19 -16.23
C ALA A 144 -4.31 -6.72 -17.59
N ALA A 145 -4.18 -7.55 -18.63
CA ALA A 145 -4.70 -7.28 -19.97
C ALA A 145 -4.37 -5.87 -20.52
N ASN A 146 -3.11 -5.44 -20.34
CA ASN A 146 -2.58 -4.12 -20.70
C ASN A 146 -3.30 -2.94 -20.03
N LYS A 147 -3.95 -3.17 -18.88
CA LYS A 147 -4.66 -2.15 -18.12
C LYS A 147 -4.20 -2.08 -16.68
N VAL A 148 -4.30 -0.89 -16.11
CA VAL A 148 -4.26 -0.66 -14.67
C VAL A 148 -5.66 -0.23 -14.23
N PHE A 149 -6.29 -1.06 -13.41
CA PHE A 149 -7.54 -0.73 -12.72
C PHE A 149 -7.21 -0.21 -11.33
N CYS A 150 -7.77 0.93 -10.94
CA CYS A 150 -7.56 1.46 -9.59
C CYS A 150 -8.74 2.28 -9.08
N ILE A 151 -9.00 2.19 -7.78
CA ILE A 151 -9.94 3.08 -7.08
C ILE A 151 -9.18 4.23 -6.44
N ASP A 152 -9.51 5.45 -6.84
CA ASP A 152 -9.12 6.67 -6.14
C ASP A 152 -10.22 7.07 -5.17
N GLY A 153 -9.96 6.92 -3.88
CA GLY A 153 -10.95 7.19 -2.85
C GLY A 153 -10.53 6.73 -1.47
N MET A 154 -11.37 7.06 -0.49
CA MET A 154 -11.22 6.57 0.89
C MET A 154 -12.41 5.68 1.25
N SER A 155 -12.19 4.65 2.05
CA SER A 155 -13.27 3.80 2.57
C SER A 155 -14.30 4.61 3.35
N THR A 156 -15.52 4.09 3.48
CA THR A 156 -16.58 4.70 4.28
C THR A 156 -16.15 4.87 5.74
N THR A 157 -15.50 3.86 6.30
CA THR A 157 -14.99 3.85 7.68
C THR A 157 -13.92 4.92 7.89
N LYS A 158 -12.95 5.06 6.96
CA LYS A 158 -11.90 6.08 7.04
C LYS A 158 -12.45 7.50 6.95
N LEU A 159 -13.44 7.74 6.08
CA LEU A 159 -14.13 9.03 6.00
C LEU A 159 -14.89 9.36 7.28
N ALA A 160 -15.59 8.37 7.87
CA ALA A 160 -16.29 8.56 9.14
C ALA A 160 -15.32 8.86 10.29
N TYR A 161 -14.17 8.19 10.32
CA TYR A 161 -13.10 8.46 11.28
C TYR A 161 -12.57 9.90 11.20
N PHE A 162 -12.34 10.41 9.98
CA PHE A 162 -11.92 11.80 9.78
C PHE A 162 -13.01 12.79 10.15
N LYS A 163 -14.27 12.52 9.79
CA LYS A 163 -15.42 13.37 10.15
C LYS A 163 -15.54 13.54 11.67
N ARG A 164 -15.36 12.46 12.45
CA ARG A 164 -15.36 12.50 13.92
C ARG A 164 -14.25 13.38 14.53
N ARG A 165 -13.20 13.69 13.76
CA ARG A 165 -12.08 14.57 14.13
C ARG A 165 -12.20 15.96 13.51
N GLY A 166 -13.37 16.33 13.01
CA GLY A 166 -13.61 17.63 12.38
C GLY A 166 -13.05 17.76 10.95
N LEU A 167 -12.49 16.69 10.39
CA LEU A 167 -11.97 16.68 9.02
C LEU A 167 -13.04 16.19 8.05
N ASN A 168 -13.65 17.12 7.31
CA ASN A 168 -14.70 16.80 6.35
C ASN A 168 -14.12 16.61 4.95
N PHE A 169 -14.18 15.37 4.46
CA PHE A 169 -13.81 15.03 3.09
C PHE A 169 -15.04 14.61 2.29
N GLU A 170 -15.06 14.95 1.00
CA GLU A 170 -16.08 14.45 0.09
C GLU A 170 -16.01 12.92 -0.03
N LYS A 171 -17.17 12.24 -0.05
CA LYS A 171 -17.28 10.78 -0.23
C LYS A 171 -17.13 10.35 -1.69
N LYS A 172 -16.47 11.15 -2.54
CA LYS A 172 -16.29 10.84 -3.95
C LYS A 172 -15.24 9.74 -4.10
N ARG A 173 -15.51 8.81 -5.00
CA ARG A 173 -14.60 7.75 -5.40
C ARG A 173 -14.69 7.60 -6.90
N THR A 174 -13.58 7.23 -7.53
CA THR A 174 -13.55 6.96 -8.96
C THR A 174 -12.83 5.65 -9.19
N LEU A 175 -13.47 4.73 -9.92
CA LEU A 175 -12.83 3.57 -10.49
C LEU A 175 -12.31 3.96 -11.87
N TYR A 176 -11.00 3.81 -12.07
CA TYR A 176 -10.33 4.04 -13.34
C TYR A 176 -9.94 2.71 -13.97
N ALA A 177 -10.03 2.64 -15.30
CA ALA A 177 -9.23 1.76 -16.13
C ALA A 177 -8.30 2.62 -16.98
N LEU A 178 -7.00 2.37 -16.85
CA LEU A 178 -5.95 3.10 -17.54
C LEU A 178 -5.21 2.16 -18.47
N ASP A 179 -4.70 2.67 -19.59
CA ASP A 179 -3.71 1.95 -20.37
C ASP A 179 -2.43 1.77 -19.53
N ALA A 180 -1.91 0.55 -19.47
CA ALA A 180 -0.76 0.25 -18.61
C ALA A 180 0.56 0.86 -19.11
N TRP A 181 0.68 1.12 -20.41
CA TRP A 181 1.90 1.63 -21.05
C TRP A 181 1.96 3.15 -21.06
N THR A 182 0.81 3.81 -21.24
CA THR A 182 0.74 5.27 -21.36
C THR A 182 0.14 5.96 -20.13
N GLY A 183 -0.63 5.22 -19.31
CA GLY A 183 -1.37 5.78 -18.19
C GLY A 183 -2.62 6.56 -18.63
N GLU A 184 -2.96 6.52 -19.92
CA GLU A 184 -4.13 7.20 -20.48
C GLU A 184 -5.43 6.57 -19.97
N LEU A 185 -6.46 7.41 -19.87
CA LEU A 185 -7.77 6.97 -19.43
C LEU A 185 -8.47 6.18 -20.54
N LEU A 186 -8.80 4.91 -20.28
CA LEU A 186 -9.62 4.09 -21.17
C LEU A 186 -11.10 4.25 -20.84
N TRP A 187 -11.45 4.07 -19.56
CA TRP A 187 -12.78 4.35 -19.03
C TRP A 187 -12.74 4.62 -17.53
N LYS A 188 -13.80 5.24 -17.01
CA LYS A 188 -13.98 5.43 -15.56
C LYS A 188 -15.46 5.42 -15.19
N THR A 189 -15.72 5.17 -13.91
CA THR A 189 -17.02 5.43 -13.30
C THR A 189 -16.85 6.04 -11.91
N ASN A 190 -17.81 6.90 -11.55
CA ASN A 190 -17.97 7.44 -10.20
C ASN A 190 -19.18 6.84 -9.48
N GLU A 191 -19.95 6.00 -10.17
CA GLU A 191 -21.21 5.42 -9.70
C GLU A 191 -20.95 4.04 -9.10
N GLY A 192 -21.54 3.76 -7.93
CA GLY A 192 -21.40 2.44 -7.29
C GLY A 192 -19.97 2.09 -6.87
N VAL A 193 -19.05 3.05 -6.80
CA VAL A 193 -17.67 2.82 -6.36
C VAL A 193 -17.64 2.80 -4.83
N PHE A 194 -17.43 1.62 -4.26
CA PHE A 194 -17.33 1.41 -2.80
C PHE A 194 -16.20 0.46 -2.41
N GLY A 195 -15.68 -0.30 -3.37
CA GLY A 195 -14.78 -1.40 -3.08
C GLY A 195 -13.51 -0.97 -2.38
N THR A 196 -13.04 -1.87 -1.54
CA THR A 196 -11.72 -1.81 -0.91
C THR A 196 -10.79 -2.84 -1.50
N TRP A 197 -11.29 -3.67 -2.42
CA TRP A 197 -10.54 -4.68 -3.14
C TRP A 197 -10.95 -4.74 -4.61
N LEU A 198 -9.98 -4.96 -5.50
CA LEU A 198 -10.20 -5.23 -6.92
C LEU A 198 -9.56 -6.57 -7.31
N GLY A 199 -10.25 -7.31 -8.18
CA GLY A 199 -9.70 -8.49 -8.87
C GLY A 199 -10.11 -8.49 -10.33
N TYR A 200 -9.27 -9.03 -11.22
CA TYR A 200 -9.55 -9.05 -12.65
C TYR A 200 -9.31 -10.43 -13.24
N SER A 201 -10.26 -10.93 -14.05
CA SER A 201 -10.11 -12.11 -14.87
C SER A 201 -9.87 -11.71 -16.32
N VAL A 202 -8.69 -12.06 -16.85
CA VAL A 202 -8.34 -11.87 -18.26
C VAL A 202 -9.21 -12.75 -19.16
N GLU A 203 -9.42 -14.00 -18.75
CA GLU A 203 -10.17 -15.00 -19.53
C GLU A 203 -11.62 -14.56 -19.81
N HIS A 204 -12.26 -13.91 -18.84
CA HIS A 204 -13.65 -13.50 -18.95
C HIS A 204 -13.85 -12.01 -19.22
N ASP A 205 -12.77 -11.22 -19.28
CA ASP A 205 -12.80 -9.75 -19.30
C ASP A 205 -13.69 -9.18 -18.18
N VAL A 206 -13.51 -9.67 -16.94
CA VAL A 206 -14.32 -9.25 -15.78
C VAL A 206 -13.45 -8.61 -14.72
N LEU A 207 -13.77 -7.37 -14.37
CA LEU A 207 -13.26 -6.67 -13.20
C LEU A 207 -14.27 -6.78 -12.05
N LEU A 208 -13.85 -7.38 -10.95
CA LEU A 208 -14.63 -7.47 -9.72
C LEU A 208 -14.19 -6.36 -8.74
N GLN A 209 -15.15 -5.54 -8.31
CA GLN A 209 -15.02 -4.66 -7.16
C GLN A 209 -15.74 -5.28 -5.96
N ALA A 210 -15.04 -5.41 -4.84
CA ALA A 210 -15.61 -5.92 -3.59
C ALA A 210 -14.90 -5.28 -2.37
N GLY A 211 -15.28 -5.69 -1.17
CA GLY A 211 -14.39 -5.70 -0.02
C GLY A 211 -13.83 -7.09 0.20
N SER A 212 -12.79 -7.18 1.02
CA SER A 212 -12.15 -8.43 1.39
C SER A 212 -12.12 -8.58 2.92
N ARG A 213 -13.24 -8.31 3.59
CA ARG A 213 -13.29 -8.31 5.06
C ARG A 213 -12.96 -9.70 5.60
N SER A 214 -11.83 -9.79 6.31
CA SER A 214 -11.32 -11.00 6.98
C SER A 214 -10.51 -10.55 8.20
N GLY A 215 -10.27 -11.46 9.17
CA GLY A 215 -9.61 -11.16 10.44
C GLY A 215 -8.16 -10.65 10.30
N ASP A 216 -7.50 -11.01 9.20
CA ASP A 216 -6.14 -10.61 8.82
C ASP A 216 -6.08 -9.36 7.92
N ARG A 217 -7.24 -8.76 7.58
CA ARG A 217 -7.32 -7.61 6.66
C ARG A 217 -7.59 -6.31 7.41
N ALA A 218 -7.41 -5.19 6.71
CA ALA A 218 -7.62 -3.87 7.30
C ALA A 218 -9.05 -3.70 7.85
N ARG A 219 -9.19 -3.03 8.99
CA ARG A 219 -10.50 -2.89 9.67
C ARG A 219 -11.50 -2.03 8.89
N ASP A 220 -11.04 -1.31 7.88
CA ASP A 220 -11.87 -0.50 6.99
C ASP A 220 -12.21 -1.15 5.63
N GLU A 221 -12.01 -2.46 5.48
CA GLU A 221 -12.58 -3.19 4.35
C GLU A 221 -14.09 -2.95 4.24
N ALA A 222 -14.59 -2.80 3.01
CA ALA A 222 -16.03 -2.83 2.76
C ALA A 222 -16.58 -4.17 3.27
N GLY A 223 -17.73 -4.13 3.96
CA GLY A 223 -18.35 -5.33 4.55
C GLY A 223 -19.51 -5.90 3.75
N LYS A 224 -19.82 -5.31 2.59
CA LYS A 224 -20.96 -5.70 1.76
C LYS A 224 -20.78 -5.26 0.31
N GLY A 225 -21.53 -5.91 -0.56
CA GLY A 225 -21.70 -5.59 -1.97
C GLY A 225 -20.59 -6.12 -2.85
N MET A 226 -20.94 -6.42 -4.09
CA MET A 226 -19.99 -6.77 -5.15
C MET A 226 -20.50 -6.23 -6.47
N VAL A 227 -19.59 -5.78 -7.34
CA VAL A 227 -19.93 -5.36 -8.70
C VAL A 227 -18.93 -5.97 -9.67
N ALA A 228 -19.45 -6.66 -10.67
CA ALA A 228 -18.69 -7.14 -11.81
C ALA A 228 -18.87 -6.16 -12.97
N TYR A 229 -17.76 -5.61 -13.46
CA TYR A 229 -17.69 -4.78 -14.65
C TYR A 229 -17.04 -5.58 -15.77
N ARG A 230 -17.40 -5.30 -17.01
CA ARG A 230 -16.60 -5.71 -18.15
C ARG A 230 -15.32 -4.86 -18.17
N GLY A 231 -14.16 -5.51 -18.27
CA GLY A 231 -12.88 -4.81 -18.21
C GLY A 231 -12.58 -3.93 -19.40
N SER A 232 -13.09 -4.26 -20.59
CA SER A 232 -12.86 -3.47 -21.81
C SER A 232 -13.56 -2.11 -21.80
N ASP A 233 -14.79 -2.01 -21.30
CA ASP A 233 -15.63 -0.82 -21.44
C ASP A 233 -16.25 -0.29 -20.13
N GLY A 234 -16.08 -1.01 -19.01
CA GLY A 234 -16.63 -0.61 -17.71
C GLY A 234 -18.13 -0.85 -17.55
N LYS A 235 -18.79 -1.55 -18.49
CA LYS A 235 -20.20 -1.90 -18.38
C LYS A 235 -20.43 -2.80 -17.16
N VAL A 236 -21.43 -2.48 -16.34
CA VAL A 236 -21.85 -3.37 -15.24
C VAL A 236 -22.46 -4.64 -15.83
N LEU A 237 -21.88 -5.78 -15.50
CA LEU A 237 -22.35 -7.12 -15.88
C LEU A 237 -23.25 -7.71 -14.79
N TRP A 238 -22.92 -7.44 -13.52
CA TRP A 238 -23.67 -7.95 -12.38
C TRP A 238 -23.38 -7.13 -11.12
N ARG A 239 -24.34 -7.07 -10.19
CA ARG A 239 -24.20 -6.41 -8.89
C ARG A 239 -25.03 -7.11 -7.82
N THR A 240 -24.50 -7.15 -6.60
CA THR A 240 -25.27 -7.38 -5.36
C THR A 240 -24.87 -6.34 -4.30
N ASP A 241 -25.77 -6.11 -3.34
CA ASP A 241 -25.54 -5.29 -2.14
C ASP A 241 -25.49 -6.12 -0.84
N ASP A 242 -25.45 -7.45 -0.95
CA ASP A 242 -25.43 -8.40 0.17
C ASP A 242 -24.25 -8.18 1.11
N SER A 243 -24.48 -8.39 2.42
CA SER A 243 -23.39 -8.45 3.40
C SER A 243 -22.58 -9.72 3.27
N TYR A 244 -21.27 -9.62 3.48
CA TYR A 244 -20.45 -10.83 3.65
C TYR A 244 -20.88 -11.54 4.94
N LYS A 245 -21.08 -12.86 4.85
CA LYS A 245 -21.35 -13.72 6.00
C LYS A 245 -20.07 -14.03 6.74
#